data_AF-A0AAQ4D5D1-F1
#
_entry.id   AF-A0AAQ4D5D1-F1
#
_cell.length_a   1.000
_cell.length_b   1.000
_cell.length_c   1.000
_cell.angle_alpha   90.00
_cell.angle_beta   90.00
_cell.angle_gamma   90.00
#
_symmetry.space_group_name_H-M   'P 1'
#
loop_
_entity.id
_entity.type
_entity.pdbx_description
1 polymer ?
#
loop_
_entity_poly.entity_id
_entity_poly.type
_entity_poly.pdbx_seq_one_letter_code
_entity_poly.pdbx_strand_id
1 'polypeptide(L)'
;MEGKPATVPYESFDKIATAPSSRKLIQVAKVKRKPVRSREAVKAAQHHHRLYYIWFFGNMTWAVLAFPLGVGAISLVRNYQKYREQKEYVGEWKRRWALSSQPTLNQTRVADFTPTMTSERPYQESQECRKPWVIQETPWKPPFTDPIEDYPAADAVKGPIFCVFNHSSYRRDKEWAFRTGLINGHLCTHVVYASAKVSGDELTSADPGYDVVKEGFKNLALLKTKYPHLKVLVSFGEYERGTANISLLASSPKRRTTFSQNVLSWLTENDYDGVHVHWTVPDAGACGSPEDARWLTKLVSRFRTIFPPNYTIALTIPPFRTQRNGYVFDDLVTNVDYFVVRTHDLYGSDTNVTHCMSPYTSSGPSVTQSLASIVEDMPPYTTQKICFSLSLSALSLRLIELPPAGRPSAPARTRGPGIEGNYTRIKGRMAFYEVCALGDPGSFLDFKEICAYKTHGKNWVGYESPTSLSSKVSELFRKFRIGCTALWDIDMDDTKGVCGMGRTPLLASVYKEVVSFSTQIHPAAVPKKIML
;
A
#
# COMPACT_ATOMS: atom_id res chain seq x y z
N MET A 1 24.70 -36.96 48.46
CA MET A 1 24.09 -38.29 48.68
C MET A 1 23.41 -38.69 47.39
N GLU A 2 23.35 -39.99 47.08
CA GLU A 2 22.95 -40.50 45.75
C GLU A 2 21.43 -40.48 45.48
N GLY A 3 21.01 -40.77 44.23
CA GLY A 3 19.59 -40.83 43.85
C GLY A 3 19.28 -40.94 42.35
N LYS A 4 19.60 -42.08 41.73
CA LYS A 4 18.95 -42.65 40.51
C LYS A 4 18.27 -43.98 40.93
N PRO A 5 17.35 -44.64 40.18
CA PRO A 5 17.09 -44.63 38.72
C PRO A 5 15.72 -43.96 38.37
N ALA A 6 14.75 -44.37 37.52
CA ALA A 6 14.50 -45.58 36.72
C ALA A 6 13.57 -45.33 35.49
N THR A 7 13.16 -46.41 34.80
CA THR A 7 12.40 -46.48 33.53
C THR A 7 11.54 -47.78 33.49
N VAL A 8 10.91 -48.12 32.33
CA VAL A 8 10.32 -49.46 31.96
C VAL A 8 8.86 -49.70 32.44
N PRO A 9 7.92 -50.33 31.66
CA PRO A 9 7.78 -50.48 30.19
C PRO A 9 6.33 -50.24 29.62
N TYR A 10 5.88 -51.13 28.72
CA TYR A 10 4.83 -51.07 27.69
C TYR A 10 3.97 -52.36 27.76
N GLU A 11 2.70 -52.33 27.35
CA GLU A 11 1.81 -53.42 26.83
C GLU A 11 0.37 -52.83 26.78
N SER A 12 -0.39 -52.74 25.67
CA SER A 12 -0.87 -53.70 24.65
C SER A 12 -2.15 -54.48 25.04
N PHE A 13 -3.23 -54.30 24.29
CA PHE A 13 -4.37 -55.23 24.20
C PHE A 13 -5.00 -55.18 22.80
N ASP A 14 -5.72 -56.24 22.42
CA ASP A 14 -5.87 -56.65 21.01
C ASP A 14 -7.31 -56.54 20.42
N LYS A 15 -7.44 -56.82 19.11
CA LYS A 15 -8.64 -56.61 18.28
C LYS A 15 -9.88 -57.41 18.71
N ILE A 16 -11.06 -56.87 18.40
CA ILE A 16 -12.18 -57.63 17.82
C ILE A 16 -12.65 -56.89 16.55
N ALA A 17 -13.15 -57.62 15.56
CA ALA A 17 -13.48 -57.12 14.22
C ALA A 17 -14.94 -57.38 13.80
N THR A 18 -15.25 -56.97 12.56
CA THR A 18 -16.42 -57.30 11.69
C THR A 18 -17.41 -56.16 11.39
N ALA A 19 -18.06 -56.31 10.23
CA ALA A 19 -18.97 -55.42 9.52
C ALA A 19 -20.03 -56.35 8.81
N PRO A 20 -20.88 -55.93 7.84
CA PRO A 20 -21.11 -54.60 7.28
C PRO A 20 -22.60 -54.23 7.03
N SER A 21 -22.79 -53.00 6.52
CA SER A 21 -23.85 -52.59 5.59
C SER A 21 -25.31 -52.43 6.07
N SER A 22 -25.94 -51.35 5.62
CA SER A 22 -27.16 -51.45 4.79
C SER A 22 -27.33 -50.17 3.95
N ARG A 23 -27.80 -50.31 2.71
CA ARG A 23 -28.20 -49.18 1.87
C ARG A 23 -29.68 -48.88 2.12
N LYS A 24 -30.08 -47.60 2.13
CA LYS A 24 -31.44 -47.19 1.76
C LYS A 24 -31.39 -46.17 0.63
N LEU A 25 -32.15 -46.46 -0.42
CA LEU A 25 -32.39 -45.51 -1.52
C LEU A 25 -33.45 -44.51 -1.08
N ILE A 26 -33.38 -43.29 -1.62
CA ILE A 26 -34.55 -42.44 -1.81
C ILE A 26 -34.63 -42.16 -3.32
N GLN A 27 -35.77 -42.45 -3.94
CA GLN A 27 -35.95 -42.29 -5.38
C GLN A 27 -36.31 -40.86 -5.77
N VAL A 28 -35.77 -40.50 -6.94
CA VAL A 28 -36.06 -39.34 -7.77
C VAL A 28 -37.56 -38.97 -7.86
N ALA A 29 -37.87 -37.70 -7.58
CA ALA A 29 -39.09 -37.04 -8.07
C ALA A 29 -38.73 -36.00 -9.15
N LYS A 30 -38.91 -36.34 -10.43
CA LYS A 30 -38.66 -35.42 -11.57
C LYS A 30 -39.89 -34.58 -11.89
N VAL A 31 -39.92 -33.32 -11.45
CA VAL A 31 -40.92 -32.35 -11.93
C VAL A 31 -40.47 -31.75 -13.27
N LYS A 32 -40.97 -32.30 -14.38
CA LYS A 32 -40.92 -31.63 -15.69
C LYS A 32 -42.07 -30.62 -15.80
N ARG A 33 -41.77 -29.35 -16.06
CA ARG A 33 -42.66 -28.45 -16.82
C ARG A 33 -41.83 -27.70 -17.87
N LYS A 34 -42.27 -27.78 -19.14
CA LYS A 34 -41.75 -27.00 -20.27
C LYS A 34 -42.77 -25.89 -20.61
N PRO A 35 -42.37 -24.84 -21.35
CA PRO A 35 -43.14 -23.60 -21.40
C PRO A 35 -44.36 -23.65 -22.32
N VAL A 36 -45.36 -22.83 -22.00
CA VAL A 36 -46.42 -22.45 -22.94
C VAL A 36 -45.98 -21.19 -23.69
N ARG A 37 -46.06 -21.24 -25.02
CA ARG A 37 -46.09 -20.05 -25.89
C ARG A 37 -47.51 -19.92 -26.43
N SER A 38 -48.03 -18.71 -26.44
CA SER A 38 -49.03 -18.26 -27.40
C SER A 38 -48.48 -17.03 -28.14
N ARG A 39 -49.03 -16.76 -29.32
CA ARG A 39 -48.72 -15.61 -30.18
C ARG A 39 -50.04 -14.86 -30.47
N GLU A 40 -49.91 -13.78 -31.23
CA GLU A 40 -51.01 -12.95 -31.79
C GLU A 40 -51.65 -12.00 -30.76
N ALA A 41 -52.19 -10.84 -31.16
CA ALA A 41 -52.43 -10.34 -32.53
C ALA A 41 -51.79 -8.95 -32.81
N VAL A 42 -51.84 -8.55 -34.09
CA VAL A 42 -51.29 -7.28 -34.62
C VAL A 42 -52.40 -6.23 -34.80
N LYS A 43 -52.10 -4.96 -34.45
CA LYS A 43 -52.63 -3.71 -35.05
C LYS A 43 -51.68 -2.58 -34.63
N ALA A 44 -50.88 -1.97 -35.50
CA ALA A 44 -51.20 -1.21 -36.72
C ALA A 44 -51.79 0.19 -36.43
N ALA A 45 -50.91 1.18 -36.38
CA ALA A 45 -51.19 2.61 -36.57
C ALA A 45 -50.04 3.18 -37.42
N GLN A 46 -50.35 3.94 -38.46
CA GLN A 46 -49.41 4.30 -39.54
C GLN A 46 -49.15 5.80 -39.61
N HIS A 47 -47.94 6.17 -40.07
CA HIS A 47 -47.52 7.47 -40.63
C HIS A 47 -47.84 8.75 -39.81
N HIS A 48 -46.85 9.59 -39.51
CA HIS A 48 -46.28 10.47 -40.53
C HIS A 48 -44.77 10.67 -40.37
N HIS A 49 -44.02 10.39 -41.44
CA HIS A 49 -42.66 10.91 -41.59
C HIS A 49 -42.70 12.32 -42.18
N ARG A 50 -41.91 13.25 -41.63
CA ARG A 50 -41.34 14.36 -42.39
C ARG A 50 -39.83 14.20 -42.40
N LEU A 51 -39.27 14.04 -43.59
CA LEU A 51 -37.83 14.17 -43.82
C LEU A 51 -37.43 15.63 -43.73
N TYR A 52 -36.38 15.93 -42.97
CA TYR A 52 -35.61 17.16 -43.11
C TYR A 52 -34.16 16.77 -43.39
N TYR A 53 -33.63 17.21 -44.53
CA TYR A 53 -32.22 17.06 -44.85
C TYR A 53 -31.43 18.09 -44.05
N ILE A 54 -30.47 17.64 -43.24
CA ILE A 54 -29.47 18.51 -42.62
C ILE A 54 -28.18 18.35 -43.41
N TRP A 55 -27.83 19.37 -44.18
CA TRP A 55 -26.47 19.51 -44.74
C TRP A 55 -25.53 19.93 -43.61
N PHE A 56 -24.43 19.17 -43.43
CA PHE A 56 -23.35 19.55 -42.53
C PHE A 56 -22.32 20.42 -43.25
N PHE A 57 -22.30 21.72 -43.00
CA PHE A 57 -21.10 22.53 -43.10
C PHE A 57 -21.10 23.64 -42.05
N GLY A 58 -19.99 23.72 -41.29
CA GLY A 58 -19.58 24.84 -40.44
C GLY A 58 -20.62 25.46 -39.50
N ASN A 59 -20.64 25.09 -38.22
CA ASN A 59 -21.39 25.84 -37.22
C ASN A 59 -20.61 26.04 -35.93
N MET A 60 -20.32 27.31 -35.61
CA MET A 60 -19.84 27.76 -34.31
C MET A 60 -20.80 28.85 -33.81
N THR A 61 -21.80 28.48 -33.02
CA THR A 61 -22.54 29.40 -32.13
C THR A 61 -23.33 28.62 -31.09
N TRP A 62 -23.63 29.25 -29.96
CA TRP A 62 -24.35 28.66 -28.83
C TRP A 62 -25.84 28.95 -28.90
N ALA A 63 -26.66 28.01 -28.43
CA ALA A 63 -28.06 28.24 -28.05
C ALA A 63 -28.24 27.84 -26.58
N VAL A 64 -28.69 28.77 -25.75
CA VAL A 64 -29.02 28.50 -24.34
C VAL A 64 -30.50 28.14 -24.24
N LEU A 65 -30.79 26.95 -23.73
CA LEU A 65 -32.12 26.54 -23.30
C LEU A 65 -32.09 26.27 -21.79
N ALA A 66 -32.99 26.92 -21.04
CA ALA A 66 -33.09 26.79 -19.59
C ALA A 66 -34.48 26.26 -19.22
N PHE A 67 -34.51 25.17 -18.46
CA PHE A 67 -35.70 24.58 -17.81
C PHE A 67 -35.27 23.85 -16.51
N PRO A 68 -36.19 23.51 -15.59
CA PRO A 68 -35.89 23.54 -14.16
C PRO A 68 -35.49 22.19 -13.56
N LEU A 69 -35.14 22.25 -12.26
CA LEU A 69 -34.82 21.18 -11.33
C LEU A 69 -35.52 19.82 -11.61
N GLY A 70 -34.71 18.78 -11.83
CA GLY A 70 -35.13 17.38 -11.85
C GLY A 70 -33.97 16.47 -11.48
N VAL A 71 -34.20 15.50 -10.60
CA VAL A 71 -33.16 14.56 -10.13
C VAL A 71 -33.06 13.36 -11.08
N GLY A 72 -31.87 13.12 -11.63
CA GLY A 72 -31.61 11.96 -12.49
C GLY A 72 -30.11 11.81 -12.78
N ALA A 73 -29.60 10.58 -12.73
CA ALA A 73 -28.18 10.31 -12.93
C ALA A 73 -27.79 10.38 -14.42
N ILE A 74 -26.63 10.97 -14.70
CA ILE A 74 -25.98 10.92 -16.03
C ILE A 74 -24.64 10.20 -15.89
N SER A 75 -24.52 9.05 -16.56
CA SER A 75 -23.24 8.41 -16.79
C SER A 75 -22.43 9.23 -17.80
N LEU A 76 -21.24 9.69 -17.42
CA LEU A 76 -20.37 10.49 -18.28
C LEU A 76 -19.20 9.66 -18.79
N VAL A 77 -19.27 9.30 -20.08
CA VAL A 77 -18.16 8.74 -20.83
C VAL A 77 -17.01 9.76 -20.92
N ARG A 78 -15.77 9.28 -20.78
CA ARG A 78 -14.55 10.11 -20.87
C ARG A 78 -14.50 10.94 -22.17
N ASN A 79 -14.15 12.23 -22.03
CA ASN A 79 -13.37 12.93 -23.04
C ASN A 79 -12.54 14.06 -22.39
N TYR A 80 -11.23 13.86 -22.29
CA TYR A 80 -10.36 14.64 -21.40
C TYR A 80 -9.55 15.72 -22.16
N GLN A 81 -10.25 16.59 -22.91
CA GLN A 81 -9.62 17.70 -23.65
C GLN A 81 -10.45 19.01 -23.64
N LYS A 82 -10.56 19.65 -22.46
CA LYS A 82 -10.59 21.12 -22.38
C LYS A 82 -10.22 21.66 -21.00
N TYR A 83 -8.92 21.88 -20.77
CA TYR A 83 -8.39 22.57 -19.58
C TYR A 83 -7.43 23.73 -19.91
N ARG A 84 -7.75 24.44 -20.99
CA ARG A 84 -7.40 25.85 -21.24
C ARG A 84 -8.70 26.58 -21.61
N GLU A 85 -8.72 27.91 -21.50
CA GLU A 85 -9.88 28.81 -21.79
C GLU A 85 -10.94 29.02 -20.68
N GLN A 86 -10.62 28.82 -19.40
CA GLN A 86 -11.37 29.46 -18.30
C GLN A 86 -10.44 30.18 -17.32
N LYS A 87 -10.06 31.42 -17.66
CA LYS A 87 -9.25 32.27 -16.75
C LYS A 87 -9.63 33.75 -16.66
N GLU A 88 -10.65 34.22 -17.39
CA GLU A 88 -11.04 35.64 -17.42
C GLU A 88 -12.42 35.96 -16.81
N TYR A 89 -13.26 34.97 -16.48
CA TYR A 89 -14.66 35.21 -16.07
C TYR A 89 -14.93 35.27 -14.55
N VAL A 90 -13.88 35.39 -13.71
CA VAL A 90 -14.01 35.45 -12.24
C VAL A 90 -13.86 36.89 -11.69
N GLY A 91 -13.59 37.88 -12.56
CA GLY A 91 -13.29 39.26 -12.15
C GLY A 91 -14.48 40.10 -11.64
N GLU A 92 -15.69 39.90 -12.17
CA GLU A 92 -16.79 40.87 -12.00
C GLU A 92 -17.75 40.59 -10.83
N TRP A 93 -17.91 39.32 -10.42
CA TRP A 93 -18.90 38.98 -9.38
C TRP A 93 -18.60 39.59 -8.00
N LYS A 94 -17.34 39.90 -7.70
CA LYS A 94 -16.94 40.50 -6.41
C LYS A 94 -17.23 42.00 -6.26
N ARG A 95 -17.70 42.71 -7.31
CA ARG A 95 -17.98 44.16 -7.25
C ARG A 95 -19.46 44.53 -7.06
N ARG A 96 -20.39 43.56 -7.15
CA ARG A 96 -21.85 43.81 -7.07
C ARG A 96 -22.52 43.45 -5.74
N TRP A 97 -21.74 43.09 -4.71
CA TRP A 97 -22.26 42.70 -3.38
C TRP A 97 -21.88 43.67 -2.24
N ALA A 98 -21.55 44.92 -2.59
CA ALA A 98 -21.09 45.94 -1.63
C ALA A 98 -21.89 47.27 -1.67
N LEU A 99 -23.00 47.34 -2.44
CA LEU A 99 -23.79 48.56 -2.65
C LEU A 99 -25.32 48.36 -2.54
N SER A 100 -25.74 47.52 -1.59
CA SER A 100 -27.07 47.48 -0.95
C SER A 100 -27.00 46.47 0.20
N SER A 101 -27.47 46.69 1.42
CA SER A 101 -28.47 47.67 1.89
C SER A 101 -28.16 48.17 3.31
N GLN A 102 -28.55 49.40 3.64
CA GLN A 102 -28.80 49.80 5.03
C GLN A 102 -30.28 49.61 5.37
N PRO A 103 -30.59 49.31 6.63
CA PRO A 103 -31.72 49.96 7.28
C PRO A 103 -31.32 50.59 8.63
N THR A 104 -31.65 51.87 8.81
CA THR A 104 -31.56 52.57 10.11
C THR A 104 -32.81 52.27 10.95
N LEU A 105 -32.64 51.99 12.25
CA LEU A 105 -33.72 52.07 13.24
C LEU A 105 -33.16 52.41 14.64
N ASN A 106 -34.04 52.97 15.49
CA ASN A 106 -33.67 53.97 16.49
C ASN A 106 -33.01 53.47 17.79
N GLN A 107 -32.40 54.43 18.49
CA GLN A 107 -31.85 54.31 19.85
C GLN A 107 -32.93 54.11 20.92
N THR A 108 -32.58 53.41 22.01
CA THR A 108 -33.08 53.65 23.37
C THR A 108 -31.96 53.44 24.38
N ARG A 109 -31.96 54.20 25.50
CA ARG A 109 -30.87 54.20 26.51
C ARG A 109 -31.22 53.36 27.75
N VAL A 110 -30.22 52.66 28.29
CA VAL A 110 -29.96 52.46 29.74
C VAL A 110 -28.42 52.40 29.84
N ALA A 111 -27.69 53.44 30.27
CA ALA A 111 -27.57 54.02 31.62
C ALA A 111 -26.73 53.15 32.57
N ASP A 112 -25.67 53.76 33.12
CA ASP A 112 -24.56 53.09 33.81
C ASP A 112 -24.88 52.63 35.24
N PHE A 113 -24.11 51.63 35.71
CA PHE A 113 -23.94 51.36 37.15
C PHE A 113 -22.50 50.94 37.44
N THR A 114 -21.72 51.86 38.02
CA THR A 114 -20.41 51.57 38.64
C THR A 114 -20.58 51.33 40.14
N PRO A 115 -19.80 50.40 40.72
CA PRO A 115 -19.24 50.64 42.05
C PRO A 115 -17.70 50.57 42.06
N THR A 116 -17.17 51.37 42.98
CA THR A 116 -15.77 51.61 43.37
C THR A 116 -14.91 50.39 43.68
N MET A 117 -13.59 50.59 43.56
CA MET A 117 -12.53 49.65 43.96
C MET A 117 -12.46 49.39 45.47
N THR A 118 -11.99 48.20 45.85
CA THR A 118 -11.05 48.01 46.97
C THR A 118 -9.99 46.95 46.60
N SER A 119 -8.80 47.07 47.19
CA SER A 119 -7.64 46.15 47.25
C SER A 119 -7.87 44.66 46.89
N GLU A 120 -6.93 43.92 46.28
CA GLU A 120 -5.48 43.87 46.59
C GLU A 120 -4.54 43.77 45.35
N ARG A 121 -3.22 43.64 45.58
CA ARG A 121 -2.16 43.78 44.56
C ARG A 121 -1.91 42.48 43.76
N PRO A 122 -1.99 42.50 42.42
CA PRO A 122 -1.47 41.42 41.58
C PRO A 122 0.06 41.45 41.46
N TYR A 123 0.62 40.27 41.19
CA TYR A 123 2.03 40.01 40.88
C TYR A 123 2.45 40.73 39.57
N GLN A 124 3.69 41.23 39.47
CA GLN A 124 4.18 41.86 38.22
C GLN A 124 4.54 40.80 37.18
N GLU A 125 3.74 40.71 36.11
CA GLU A 125 4.07 39.95 34.91
C GLU A 125 4.83 40.84 33.91
N SER A 126 5.87 40.30 33.25
CA SER A 126 6.80 41.10 32.44
C SER A 126 6.22 41.48 31.08
N GLN A 127 6.38 42.75 30.69
CA GLN A 127 6.05 43.24 29.36
C GLN A 127 6.94 42.58 28.29
N GLU A 128 6.32 41.88 27.33
CA GLU A 128 6.43 42.20 25.89
C GLU A 128 5.62 41.18 25.06
N CYS A 129 4.43 41.57 24.60
CA CYS A 129 3.65 40.76 23.66
C CYS A 129 2.83 41.63 22.70
N ARG A 130 3.49 42.11 21.62
CA ARG A 130 2.87 42.64 20.39
C ARG A 130 3.93 42.79 19.29
N LYS A 131 3.99 41.85 18.36
CA LYS A 131 4.44 42.11 16.98
C LYS A 131 3.21 42.01 16.07
N PRO A 132 2.97 42.98 15.16
CA PRO A 132 1.81 42.92 14.28
C PRO A 132 1.96 41.77 13.28
N TRP A 133 0.87 41.04 13.07
CA TRP A 133 0.82 39.98 12.04
C TRP A 133 0.83 40.63 10.66
N VAL A 134 1.96 40.54 9.95
CA VAL A 134 2.02 40.89 8.53
C VAL A 134 1.27 39.82 7.75
N ILE A 135 0.05 40.13 7.32
CA ILE A 135 -0.71 39.30 6.39
C ILE A 135 -0.01 39.41 5.03
N GLN A 136 0.79 38.39 4.67
CA GLN A 136 1.29 38.27 3.31
C GLN A 136 0.14 37.90 2.37
N GLU A 137 -0.36 38.87 1.61
CA GLU A 137 -1.29 38.65 0.48
C GLU A 137 -0.59 37.96 -0.71
N THR A 138 0.04 36.81 -0.45
CA THR A 138 0.42 35.88 -1.53
C THR A 138 -0.84 35.16 -2.01
N PRO A 139 -1.20 35.21 -3.30
CA PRO A 139 -2.37 34.51 -3.79
C PRO A 139 -2.23 33.01 -3.54
N TRP A 140 -3.17 32.45 -2.77
CA TRP A 140 -3.16 31.05 -2.34
C TRP A 140 -3.08 30.12 -3.56
N LYS A 141 -1.92 29.46 -3.72
CA LYS A 141 -1.75 28.30 -4.59
C LYS A 141 -1.91 27.06 -3.71
N PRO A 142 -2.69 26.05 -4.12
CA PRO A 142 -2.80 24.81 -3.36
C PRO A 142 -1.40 24.15 -3.26
N PRO A 143 -0.86 23.94 -2.05
CA PRO A 143 0.43 23.29 -1.89
C PRO A 143 0.28 21.76 -1.94
N PHE A 144 1.39 21.06 -2.22
CA PHE A 144 1.53 19.60 -2.10
C PHE A 144 0.93 18.73 -3.22
N THR A 145 1.03 19.19 -4.47
CA THR A 145 1.88 18.41 -5.38
C THR A 145 3.24 19.11 -5.45
N ASP A 146 4.30 18.41 -5.04
CA ASP A 146 5.61 18.72 -5.62
C ASP A 146 5.52 18.33 -7.10
N PRO A 147 6.02 19.14 -8.04
CA PRO A 147 5.90 18.83 -9.47
C PRO A 147 6.57 17.46 -9.71
N ILE A 148 5.81 16.52 -10.27
CA ILE A 148 6.25 15.11 -10.40
C ILE A 148 7.58 15.11 -11.14
N GLU A 149 8.67 14.77 -10.45
CA GLU A 149 10.01 15.09 -10.93
C GLU A 149 10.34 14.31 -12.21
N ASP A 150 11.10 14.91 -13.13
CA ASP A 150 11.55 14.27 -14.37
C ASP A 150 12.70 13.30 -14.09
N TYR A 151 12.31 12.12 -13.61
CA TYR A 151 13.17 10.94 -13.56
C TYR A 151 13.46 10.42 -14.98
N PRO A 152 14.67 9.88 -15.24
CA PRO A 152 15.01 9.33 -16.55
C PRO A 152 14.13 8.12 -16.89
N ALA A 153 13.77 8.00 -18.17
CA ALA A 153 13.02 6.86 -18.67
C ALA A 153 13.81 5.54 -18.48
N ALA A 154 13.08 4.49 -18.15
CA ALA A 154 13.59 3.13 -18.06
C ALA A 154 12.68 2.17 -18.86
N ASP A 155 13.24 1.04 -19.29
CA ASP A 155 12.57 0.02 -20.11
C ASP A 155 11.32 -0.60 -19.47
N ALA A 156 10.51 -1.28 -20.28
CA ALA A 156 9.34 -2.01 -19.79
C ALA A 156 9.73 -3.34 -19.12
N VAL A 157 9.68 -3.38 -17.79
CA VAL A 157 9.87 -4.61 -16.98
C VAL A 157 8.72 -5.60 -17.19
N LYS A 158 9.02 -6.91 -17.29
CA LYS A 158 7.98 -7.96 -17.36
C LYS A 158 7.60 -8.51 -15.98
N GLY A 159 8.57 -8.63 -15.06
CA GLY A 159 8.33 -9.01 -13.66
C GLY A 159 7.77 -7.86 -12.83
N PRO A 160 6.73 -8.08 -11.98
CA PRO A 160 6.19 -7.02 -11.14
C PRO A 160 7.14 -6.51 -10.05
N ILE A 161 7.21 -5.19 -9.92
CA ILE A 161 7.89 -4.46 -8.85
C ILE A 161 6.84 -3.66 -8.10
N PHE A 162 6.60 -4.00 -6.84
CA PHE A 162 5.68 -3.31 -5.94
C PHE A 162 6.45 -2.28 -5.10
N CYS A 163 6.28 -1.01 -5.45
CA CYS A 163 6.83 0.13 -4.74
C CYS A 163 5.84 0.60 -3.66
N VAL A 164 6.11 0.31 -2.40
CA VAL A 164 5.21 0.74 -1.31
C VAL A 164 5.52 2.18 -0.91
N PHE A 165 4.53 3.05 -1.02
CA PHE A 165 4.56 4.43 -0.53
C PHE A 165 3.88 4.50 0.84
N ASN A 166 4.68 4.74 1.88
CA ASN A 166 4.17 5.02 3.21
C ASN A 166 3.66 6.47 3.26
N HIS A 167 2.32 6.64 3.26
CA HIS A 167 1.70 7.96 3.22
C HIS A 167 2.19 8.89 4.34
N SER A 168 2.48 8.35 5.54
CA SER A 168 2.87 9.14 6.72
C SER A 168 4.27 9.76 6.63
N SER A 169 5.08 9.37 5.62
CA SER A 169 6.40 9.96 5.34
C SER A 169 6.36 11.46 4.98
N TYR A 170 5.18 12.01 4.63
CA TYR A 170 4.98 13.44 4.40
C TYR A 170 5.23 14.32 5.64
N ARG A 171 5.24 13.74 6.85
CA ARG A 171 5.38 14.46 8.12
C ARG A 171 6.83 14.78 8.50
N ARG A 172 7.82 14.23 7.79
CA ARG A 172 9.25 14.49 8.04
C ARG A 172 9.58 15.97 7.81
N ASP A 173 10.58 16.50 8.52
CA ASP A 173 10.86 17.93 8.54
C ASP A 173 11.21 18.51 7.16
N LYS A 174 10.52 19.60 6.80
CA LYS A 174 10.78 20.49 5.66
C LYS A 174 10.92 19.74 4.33
N GLU A 175 12.17 19.52 3.91
CA GLU A 175 12.53 18.97 2.60
C GLU A 175 12.51 17.43 2.59
N TRP A 176 12.57 16.78 3.75
CA TRP A 176 12.62 15.32 3.89
C TRP A 176 11.24 14.66 3.92
N ALA A 177 10.18 15.46 3.91
CA ALA A 177 8.81 15.02 3.66
C ALA A 177 8.72 14.34 2.29
N PHE A 178 8.53 13.01 2.28
CA PHE A 178 8.31 12.28 1.03
C PHE A 178 6.84 12.34 0.63
N ARG A 179 6.58 12.51 -0.68
CA ARG A 179 5.25 12.74 -1.27
C ARG A 179 5.22 12.12 -2.67
N THR A 180 4.03 11.99 -3.26
CA THR A 180 3.83 11.24 -4.51
C THR A 180 4.65 11.77 -5.68
N GLY A 181 4.92 13.08 -5.76
CA GLY A 181 5.77 13.70 -6.79
C GLY A 181 7.24 13.24 -6.80
N LEU A 182 7.71 12.59 -5.73
CA LEU A 182 9.05 12.00 -5.60
C LEU A 182 9.09 10.48 -5.92
N ILE A 183 7.99 9.91 -6.42
CA ILE A 183 7.90 8.49 -6.79
C ILE A 183 8.34 8.31 -8.25
N ASN A 184 9.50 7.67 -8.44
CA ASN A 184 10.03 7.33 -9.75
C ASN A 184 9.25 6.15 -10.38
N GLY A 185 8.13 6.45 -11.03
CA GLY A 185 7.26 5.46 -11.66
C GLY A 185 7.87 4.70 -12.85
N HIS A 186 9.05 5.07 -13.37
CA HIS A 186 9.78 4.24 -14.33
C HIS A 186 10.38 2.98 -13.69
N LEU A 187 10.70 3.01 -12.39
CA LEU A 187 11.31 1.88 -11.69
C LEU A 187 10.28 0.94 -11.02
N CYS A 188 8.99 1.23 -11.18
CA CYS A 188 7.88 0.54 -10.54
C CYS A 188 6.88 0.05 -11.61
N THR A 189 6.25 -1.11 -11.37
CA THR A 189 5.08 -1.53 -12.18
C THR A 189 3.78 -1.43 -11.39
N HIS A 190 3.86 -1.55 -10.07
CA HIS A 190 2.79 -1.27 -9.13
C HIS A 190 3.29 -0.28 -8.07
N VAL A 191 2.54 0.77 -7.76
CA VAL A 191 2.76 1.59 -6.56
C VAL A 191 1.59 1.37 -5.60
N VAL A 192 1.92 1.16 -4.33
CA VAL A 192 0.96 0.79 -3.28
C VAL A 192 0.86 1.91 -2.24
N TYR A 193 -0.34 2.46 -2.05
CA TYR A 193 -0.62 3.42 -0.97
C TYR A 193 -0.74 2.68 0.37
N ALA A 194 0.30 2.69 1.19
CA ALA A 194 0.25 2.22 2.58
C ALA A 194 -0.11 3.39 3.49
N SER A 195 -1.35 3.53 3.98
CA SER A 195 -2.47 2.58 3.92
C SER A 195 -3.81 3.26 4.20
N ALA A 196 -4.92 2.72 3.67
CA ALA A 196 -6.27 3.06 4.11
C ALA A 196 -6.68 2.26 5.36
N LYS A 197 -7.59 2.82 6.16
CA LYS A 197 -8.18 2.20 7.36
C LYS A 197 -9.52 1.55 7.02
N VAL A 198 -9.79 0.36 7.57
CA VAL A 198 -11.14 -0.24 7.53
C VAL A 198 -11.98 0.28 8.68
N SER A 199 -13.13 0.88 8.36
CA SER A 199 -14.10 1.38 9.34
C SER A 199 -15.51 1.07 8.85
N GLY A 200 -16.38 0.57 9.72
CA GLY A 200 -17.68 0.02 9.30
C GLY A 200 -17.48 -1.07 8.23
N ASP A 201 -18.10 -0.88 7.07
CA ASP A 201 -17.96 -1.73 5.88
C ASP A 201 -17.29 -0.96 4.72
N GLU A 202 -16.36 -0.04 5.02
CA GLU A 202 -15.75 0.89 4.05
C GLU A 202 -14.22 1.02 4.21
N LEU A 203 -13.56 1.45 3.12
CA LEU A 203 -12.21 2.01 3.18
C LEU A 203 -12.29 3.50 3.52
N THR A 204 -11.51 3.90 4.51
CA THR A 204 -11.53 5.25 5.09
C THR A 204 -10.10 5.79 5.21
N SER A 205 -9.98 7.11 5.31
CA SER A 205 -8.71 7.78 5.53
C SER A 205 -8.04 7.33 6.84
N ALA A 206 -6.72 7.15 6.79
CA ALA A 206 -5.87 6.82 7.93
C ALA A 206 -5.12 8.06 8.47
N ASP A 207 -4.97 9.11 7.66
CA ASP A 207 -4.65 10.48 8.06
C ASP A 207 -5.43 11.49 7.20
N PRO A 208 -6.57 12.04 7.69
CA PRO A 208 -7.36 13.00 6.94
C PRO A 208 -6.61 14.29 6.59
N GLY A 209 -5.58 14.66 7.36
CA GLY A 209 -4.71 15.80 7.11
C GLY A 209 -3.80 15.64 5.90
N TYR A 210 -3.67 14.42 5.36
CA TYR A 210 -2.96 14.11 4.12
C TYR A 210 -3.87 13.50 3.06
N ASP A 211 -4.54 12.39 3.37
CA ASP A 211 -5.35 11.62 2.42
C ASP A 211 -6.46 12.47 1.77
N VAL A 212 -7.07 13.37 2.56
CA VAL A 212 -8.19 14.23 2.15
C VAL A 212 -7.74 15.67 1.95
N VAL A 213 -7.18 16.31 2.99
CA VAL A 213 -6.83 17.75 2.95
C VAL A 213 -5.67 18.08 2.00
N LYS A 214 -4.78 17.12 1.73
CA LYS A 214 -3.71 17.22 0.71
C LYS A 214 -3.96 16.27 -0.47
N GLU A 215 -5.19 15.78 -0.60
CA GLU A 215 -5.66 14.85 -1.64
C GLU A 215 -4.75 13.65 -1.90
N GLY A 216 -4.10 13.12 -0.85
CA GLY A 216 -3.04 12.09 -0.95
C GLY A 216 -3.39 10.90 -1.84
N PHE A 217 -4.62 10.38 -1.75
CA PHE A 217 -5.09 9.28 -2.60
C PHE A 217 -5.11 9.67 -4.09
N LYS A 218 -5.77 10.79 -4.44
CA LYS A 218 -5.84 11.30 -5.83
C LYS A 218 -4.45 11.60 -6.39
N ASN A 219 -3.60 12.19 -5.55
CA ASN A 219 -2.22 12.54 -5.89
C ASN A 219 -1.31 11.31 -6.15
N LEU A 220 -1.73 10.10 -5.75
CA LEU A 220 -1.07 8.87 -6.18
C LEU A 220 -1.62 8.37 -7.52
N ALA A 221 -2.94 8.37 -7.72
CA ALA A 221 -3.57 7.99 -8.99
C ALA A 221 -3.12 8.88 -10.16
N LEU A 222 -2.89 10.17 -9.90
CA LEU A 222 -2.34 11.12 -10.88
C LEU A 222 -0.97 10.72 -11.44
N LEU A 223 -0.20 9.84 -10.79
CA LEU A 223 1.04 9.30 -11.36
C LEU A 223 0.80 8.58 -12.70
N LYS A 224 -0.38 8.00 -12.93
CA LYS A 224 -0.74 7.35 -14.21
C LYS A 224 -0.79 8.33 -15.39
N THR A 225 -0.89 9.64 -15.14
CA THR A 225 -0.79 10.67 -16.20
C THR A 225 0.62 10.82 -16.75
N LYS A 226 1.65 10.52 -15.94
CA LYS A 226 3.07 10.52 -16.32
C LYS A 226 3.59 9.11 -16.64
N TYR A 227 3.02 8.11 -16.00
CA TYR A 227 3.41 6.70 -16.06
C TYR A 227 2.21 5.81 -16.45
N PRO A 228 1.76 5.81 -17.72
CA PRO A 228 0.52 5.11 -18.12
C PRO A 228 0.58 3.58 -18.01
N HIS A 229 1.76 3.01 -17.79
CA HIS A 229 1.98 1.58 -17.52
C HIS A 229 1.74 1.19 -16.06
N LEU A 230 1.69 2.18 -15.15
CA LEU A 230 1.73 1.97 -13.71
C LEU A 230 0.35 1.59 -13.17
N LYS A 231 0.28 0.52 -12.37
CA LYS A 231 -0.90 0.22 -11.55
C LYS A 231 -0.80 0.88 -10.18
N VAL A 232 -1.88 1.50 -9.72
CA VAL A 232 -1.98 2.16 -8.41
C VAL A 232 -2.92 1.34 -7.51
N LEU A 233 -2.39 0.81 -6.40
CA LEU A 233 -3.14 -0.04 -5.46
C LEU A 233 -3.29 0.64 -4.09
N VAL A 234 -4.36 0.34 -3.37
CA VAL A 234 -4.54 0.75 -1.96
C VAL A 234 -4.23 -0.41 -1.01
N SER A 235 -3.36 -0.19 -0.03
CA SER A 235 -3.10 -1.14 1.07
C SER A 235 -4.13 -0.94 2.18
N PHE A 236 -4.59 -2.04 2.78
CA PHE A 236 -5.32 -1.99 4.04
C PHE A 236 -5.07 -3.25 4.89
N GLY A 237 -5.21 -3.13 6.21
CA GLY A 237 -5.14 -4.25 7.15
C GLY A 237 -3.83 -4.46 7.90
N GLU A 238 -2.88 -3.53 7.72
CA GLU A 238 -1.72 -3.36 8.62
C GLU A 238 -2.16 -3.33 10.09
N TYR A 239 -1.33 -3.89 10.97
CA TYR A 239 -1.66 -4.15 12.38
C TYR A 239 -2.16 -2.90 13.11
N GLU A 240 -1.45 -1.80 12.94
CA GLU A 240 -1.69 -0.48 13.53
C GLU A 240 -3.00 0.18 13.02
N ARG A 241 -3.62 -0.38 11.98
CA ARG A 241 -4.81 0.17 11.31
C ARG A 241 -6.11 -0.58 11.65
N GLY A 242 -6.05 -1.57 12.56
CA GLY A 242 -7.22 -2.12 13.24
C GLY A 242 -7.73 -3.45 12.67
N THR A 243 -6.89 -4.48 12.71
CA THR A 243 -7.20 -5.86 12.25
C THR A 243 -8.49 -6.45 12.86
N ALA A 244 -8.84 -6.08 14.10
CA ALA A 244 -10.09 -6.48 14.75
C ALA A 244 -11.36 -6.10 13.97
N ASN A 245 -11.38 -4.90 13.35
CA ASN A 245 -12.50 -4.47 12.50
C ASN A 245 -12.65 -5.39 11.28
N ILE A 246 -11.51 -5.85 10.75
CA ILE A 246 -11.44 -6.70 9.56
C ILE A 246 -11.87 -8.12 9.89
N SER A 247 -11.46 -8.69 11.04
CA SER A 247 -11.98 -9.98 11.54
C SER A 247 -13.51 -9.94 11.71
N LEU A 248 -14.03 -8.93 12.42
CA LEU A 248 -15.47 -8.74 12.64
C LEU A 248 -16.25 -8.55 11.33
N LEU A 249 -15.66 -7.87 10.34
CA LEU A 249 -16.25 -7.73 9.00
C LEU A 249 -16.20 -9.05 8.21
N ALA A 250 -15.02 -9.66 8.16
CA ALA A 250 -14.73 -10.85 7.38
C ALA A 250 -15.50 -12.08 7.88
N SER A 251 -15.94 -12.10 9.15
CA SER A 251 -16.86 -13.12 9.66
C SER A 251 -18.20 -13.17 8.89
N SER A 252 -18.80 -12.01 8.60
CA SER A 252 -20.18 -11.91 8.13
C SER A 252 -20.29 -11.94 6.59
N PRO A 253 -21.04 -12.89 5.99
CA PRO A 253 -21.25 -12.92 4.54
C PRO A 253 -21.88 -11.65 3.96
N LYS A 254 -22.75 -10.98 4.74
CA LYS A 254 -23.37 -9.70 4.37
C LYS A 254 -22.34 -8.56 4.37
N ARG A 255 -21.53 -8.46 5.42
CA ARG A 255 -20.52 -7.40 5.55
C ARG A 255 -19.39 -7.56 4.54
N ARG A 256 -18.89 -8.79 4.33
CA ARG A 256 -17.95 -9.10 3.21
C ARG A 256 -18.50 -8.63 1.86
N THR A 257 -19.78 -8.87 1.59
CA THR A 257 -20.40 -8.44 0.32
C THR A 257 -20.47 -6.93 0.20
N THR A 258 -20.95 -6.24 1.24
CA THR A 258 -21.08 -4.78 1.28
C THR A 258 -19.72 -4.11 1.15
N PHE A 259 -18.72 -4.55 1.94
CA PHE A 259 -17.35 -4.01 1.87
C PHE A 259 -16.68 -4.26 0.52
N SER A 260 -16.85 -5.43 -0.11
CA SER A 260 -16.32 -5.60 -1.48
C SER A 260 -16.96 -4.61 -2.46
N GLN A 261 -18.26 -4.36 -2.38
CA GLN A 261 -18.95 -3.38 -3.24
C GLN A 261 -18.46 -1.94 -2.96
N ASN A 262 -18.34 -1.56 -1.68
CA ASN A 262 -17.85 -0.24 -1.27
C ASN A 262 -16.39 -0.02 -1.67
N VAL A 263 -15.53 -1.03 -1.54
CA VAL A 263 -14.14 -1.01 -2.03
C VAL A 263 -14.11 -0.80 -3.55
N LEU A 264 -14.96 -1.50 -4.32
CA LEU A 264 -15.02 -1.32 -5.77
C LEU A 264 -15.47 0.10 -6.16
N SER A 265 -16.42 0.69 -5.44
CA SER A 265 -16.81 2.10 -5.61
C SER A 265 -15.63 3.04 -5.34
N TRP A 266 -15.00 2.89 -4.17
CA TRP A 266 -13.83 3.68 -3.76
C TRP A 266 -12.68 3.62 -4.78
N LEU A 267 -12.36 2.43 -5.30
CA LEU A 267 -11.33 2.25 -6.33
C LEU A 267 -11.69 2.98 -7.64
N THR A 268 -12.96 2.90 -8.04
CA THR A 268 -13.47 3.56 -9.26
C THR A 268 -13.47 5.08 -9.12
N GLU A 269 -13.84 5.60 -7.94
CA GLU A 269 -13.90 7.03 -7.62
C GLU A 269 -12.52 7.69 -7.51
N ASN A 270 -11.49 6.93 -7.09
CA ASN A 270 -10.13 7.43 -6.92
C ASN A 270 -9.19 7.09 -8.11
N ASP A 271 -9.66 6.39 -9.14
CA ASP A 271 -8.86 5.83 -10.26
C ASP A 271 -7.71 4.92 -9.79
N TYR A 272 -8.04 3.92 -8.96
CA TYR A 272 -7.12 2.88 -8.49
C TYR A 272 -7.37 1.54 -9.21
N ASP A 273 -6.30 0.82 -9.51
CA ASP A 273 -6.30 -0.41 -10.32
C ASP A 273 -6.33 -1.70 -9.48
N GLY A 274 -6.67 -1.59 -8.18
CA GLY A 274 -6.86 -2.74 -7.29
C GLY A 274 -6.41 -2.52 -5.84
N VAL A 275 -6.23 -3.63 -5.12
CA VAL A 275 -5.98 -3.66 -3.66
C VAL A 275 -4.73 -4.46 -3.29
N HIS A 276 -4.11 -4.04 -2.19
CA HIS A 276 -3.16 -4.83 -1.43
C HIS A 276 -3.77 -5.16 -0.06
N VAL A 277 -4.11 -6.43 0.16
CA VAL A 277 -4.64 -6.90 1.44
C VAL A 277 -3.46 -7.22 2.35
N HIS A 278 -3.16 -6.34 3.29
CA HIS A 278 -2.06 -6.50 4.27
C HIS A 278 -2.55 -7.06 5.62
N TRP A 279 -3.73 -7.70 5.65
CA TRP A 279 -4.25 -8.35 6.85
C TRP A 279 -3.56 -9.70 7.08
N THR A 280 -2.46 -9.70 7.83
CA THR A 280 -1.83 -10.94 8.30
C THR A 280 -2.68 -11.62 9.37
N VAL A 281 -2.86 -12.93 9.21
CA VAL A 281 -3.63 -13.78 10.13
C VAL A 281 -2.83 -15.05 10.42
N PRO A 282 -2.91 -15.67 11.61
CA PRO A 282 -3.57 -15.18 12.83
C PRO A 282 -2.64 -14.24 13.64
N ASP A 283 -2.45 -13.01 13.16
CA ASP A 283 -1.60 -11.96 13.75
C ASP A 283 -2.40 -11.00 14.65
N ALA A 284 -3.74 -11.17 14.72
CA ALA A 284 -4.67 -10.26 15.39
C ALA A 284 -4.74 -10.42 16.93
N GLY A 285 -3.62 -10.79 17.57
CA GLY A 285 -3.41 -10.76 19.03
C GLY A 285 -4.58 -11.26 19.88
N ALA A 286 -5.13 -10.38 20.73
CA ALA A 286 -6.28 -10.65 21.59
C ALA A 286 -7.65 -10.35 20.94
N CYS A 287 -7.69 -9.99 19.65
CA CYS A 287 -8.88 -9.49 18.96
C CYS A 287 -9.16 -10.19 17.62
N GLY A 288 -8.51 -11.34 17.37
CA GLY A 288 -8.67 -12.17 16.18
C GLY A 288 -9.50 -13.43 16.43
N SER A 289 -9.67 -14.21 15.37
CA SER A 289 -10.35 -15.50 15.39
C SER A 289 -9.49 -16.61 14.77
N PRO A 290 -9.54 -17.86 15.27
CA PRO A 290 -9.03 -19.03 14.56
C PRO A 290 -9.65 -19.21 13.16
N GLU A 291 -10.81 -18.60 12.89
CA GLU A 291 -11.46 -18.59 11.58
C GLU A 291 -10.88 -17.57 10.59
N ASP A 292 -10.04 -16.62 11.03
CA ASP A 292 -9.65 -15.45 10.24
C ASP A 292 -9.03 -15.81 8.89
N ALA A 293 -8.20 -16.85 8.81
CA ALA A 293 -7.65 -17.35 7.55
C ALA A 293 -8.74 -17.85 6.58
N ARG A 294 -9.79 -18.52 7.07
CA ARG A 294 -10.95 -18.95 6.26
C ARG A 294 -11.82 -17.76 5.85
N TRP A 295 -11.90 -16.72 6.68
CA TRP A 295 -12.64 -15.50 6.38
C TRP A 295 -11.91 -14.60 5.39
N LEU A 296 -10.57 -14.55 5.45
CA LEU A 296 -9.68 -13.93 4.48
C LEU A 296 -9.86 -14.55 3.09
N THR A 297 -9.81 -15.88 2.95
CA THR A 297 -10.09 -16.58 1.68
C THR A 297 -11.46 -16.20 1.11
N LYS A 298 -12.50 -16.18 1.97
CA LYS A 298 -13.87 -15.79 1.59
C LYS A 298 -14.02 -14.30 1.25
N LEU A 299 -13.10 -13.44 1.70
CA LEU A 299 -13.05 -12.01 1.37
C LEU A 299 -12.34 -11.77 0.03
N VAL A 300 -11.14 -12.34 -0.18
CA VAL A 300 -10.43 -12.19 -1.46
C VAL A 300 -11.18 -12.87 -2.61
N SER A 301 -11.90 -13.97 -2.34
CA SER A 301 -12.81 -14.56 -3.32
C SER A 301 -14.01 -13.67 -3.63
N ARG A 302 -14.55 -12.93 -2.64
CA ARG A 302 -15.61 -11.97 -2.91
C ARG A 302 -15.12 -10.80 -3.76
N PHE A 303 -13.91 -10.27 -3.50
CA PHE A 303 -13.26 -9.28 -4.38
C PHE A 303 -13.11 -9.80 -5.81
N ARG A 304 -12.51 -10.99 -6.02
CA ARG A 304 -12.33 -11.56 -7.37
C ARG A 304 -13.65 -11.78 -8.12
N THR A 305 -14.72 -12.08 -7.39
CA THR A 305 -16.07 -12.28 -7.97
C THR A 305 -16.67 -11.00 -8.55
N ILE A 306 -16.30 -9.81 -8.06
CA ILE A 306 -16.96 -8.55 -8.43
C ILE A 306 -16.03 -7.49 -9.06
N PHE A 307 -14.71 -7.57 -8.85
CA PHE A 307 -13.76 -6.63 -9.44
C PHE A 307 -13.58 -6.90 -10.94
N PRO A 308 -13.37 -5.86 -11.78
CA PRO A 308 -13.04 -6.03 -13.18
C PRO A 308 -11.78 -6.91 -13.37
N PRO A 309 -11.70 -7.79 -14.40
CA PRO A 309 -10.59 -8.74 -14.53
C PRO A 309 -9.17 -8.14 -14.63
N ASN A 310 -9.05 -6.85 -14.98
CA ASN A 310 -7.78 -6.13 -15.02
C ASN A 310 -7.31 -5.61 -13.65
N TYR A 311 -8.18 -5.61 -12.63
CA TYR A 311 -7.85 -5.15 -11.28
C TYR A 311 -6.96 -6.17 -10.57
N THR A 312 -5.91 -5.68 -9.92
CA THR A 312 -4.95 -6.52 -9.20
C THR A 312 -5.35 -6.70 -7.74
N ILE A 313 -5.40 -7.95 -7.30
CA ILE A 313 -5.55 -8.34 -5.89
C ILE A 313 -4.20 -8.92 -5.45
N ALA A 314 -3.45 -8.12 -4.70
CA ALA A 314 -2.26 -8.57 -3.99
C ALA A 314 -2.63 -8.90 -2.53
N LEU A 315 -1.98 -9.91 -1.94
CA LEU A 315 -2.20 -10.36 -0.56
C LEU A 315 -0.85 -10.52 0.17
N THR A 316 -0.69 -9.88 1.33
CA THR A 316 0.46 -10.17 2.20
C THR A 316 0.31 -11.53 2.87
N ILE A 317 1.39 -12.30 2.92
CA ILE A 317 1.46 -13.62 3.55
C ILE A 317 2.55 -13.64 4.63
N PRO A 318 2.28 -14.16 5.85
CA PRO A 318 3.28 -14.33 6.90
C PRO A 318 4.49 -15.18 6.46
N PRO A 319 5.71 -14.88 6.91
CA PRO A 319 6.93 -15.48 6.36
C PRO A 319 7.10 -16.98 6.64
N PHE A 320 6.60 -17.52 7.76
CA PHE A 320 6.85 -18.92 8.16
C PHE A 320 5.58 -19.77 8.26
N ARG A 321 5.66 -21.07 7.93
CA ARG A 321 4.51 -22.02 7.90
C ARG A 321 3.74 -22.06 9.23
N THR A 322 4.42 -21.90 10.36
CA THR A 322 3.82 -21.81 11.71
C THR A 322 2.83 -20.66 11.86
N GLN A 323 2.97 -19.58 11.07
CA GLN A 323 2.08 -18.43 11.04
C GLN A 323 1.00 -18.54 9.95
N ARG A 324 0.95 -19.64 9.19
CA ARG A 324 0.03 -19.85 8.06
C ARG A 324 -1.01 -20.96 8.31
N ASN A 325 -1.29 -21.25 9.57
CA ASN A 325 -2.36 -22.17 9.95
C ASN A 325 -3.73 -21.69 9.40
N GLY A 326 -4.50 -22.60 8.81
CA GLY A 326 -5.83 -22.31 8.25
C GLY A 326 -5.85 -21.65 6.85
N TYR A 327 -4.70 -21.34 6.24
CA TYR A 327 -4.65 -20.86 4.85
C TYR A 327 -4.88 -22.04 3.91
N VAL A 328 -5.78 -21.85 2.94
CA VAL A 328 -6.07 -22.83 1.88
C VAL A 328 -5.52 -22.29 0.58
N PHE A 329 -4.28 -22.66 0.23
CA PHE A 329 -3.59 -22.06 -0.90
C PHE A 329 -4.22 -22.40 -2.25
N ASP A 330 -4.82 -23.58 -2.44
CA ASP A 330 -5.61 -23.92 -3.63
C ASP A 330 -6.73 -22.90 -3.90
N ASP A 331 -7.52 -22.55 -2.88
CA ASP A 331 -8.56 -21.51 -2.99
C ASP A 331 -7.92 -20.13 -3.25
N LEU A 332 -6.86 -19.78 -2.50
CA LEU A 332 -6.24 -18.46 -2.60
C LEU A 332 -5.63 -18.19 -3.98
N VAL A 333 -4.93 -19.16 -4.60
CA VAL A 333 -4.26 -18.95 -5.91
C VAL A 333 -5.24 -18.74 -7.06
N THR A 334 -6.50 -19.14 -6.93
CA THR A 334 -7.55 -18.82 -7.92
C THR A 334 -8.08 -17.38 -7.80
N ASN A 335 -7.95 -16.77 -6.62
CA ASN A 335 -8.56 -15.47 -6.31
C ASN A 335 -7.54 -14.31 -6.25
N VAL A 336 -6.30 -14.57 -5.84
CA VAL A 336 -5.21 -13.61 -5.67
C VAL A 336 -4.28 -13.63 -6.89
N ASP A 337 -3.82 -12.46 -7.35
CA ASP A 337 -2.82 -12.36 -8.43
C ASP A 337 -1.41 -12.55 -7.89
N TYR A 338 -1.08 -11.89 -6.79
CA TYR A 338 0.26 -11.81 -6.23
C TYR A 338 0.27 -11.99 -4.70
N PHE A 339 1.16 -12.84 -4.22
CA PHE A 339 1.37 -13.14 -2.80
C PHE A 339 2.65 -12.45 -2.33
N VAL A 340 2.50 -11.33 -1.62
CA VAL A 340 3.61 -10.56 -1.06
C VAL A 340 4.03 -11.23 0.25
N VAL A 341 5.05 -12.06 0.20
CA VAL A 341 5.56 -12.73 1.40
C VAL A 341 6.32 -11.70 2.23
N ARG A 342 5.95 -11.56 3.51
CA ARG A 342 6.54 -10.57 4.43
C ARG A 342 7.94 -10.99 4.90
N THR A 343 8.89 -11.00 3.96
CA THR A 343 10.32 -11.23 4.18
C THR A 343 11.11 -9.96 4.52
N HIS A 344 10.42 -8.81 4.63
CA HIS A 344 10.92 -7.63 5.30
C HIS A 344 10.73 -7.74 6.82
N ASP A 345 11.59 -7.04 7.57
CA ASP A 345 11.55 -6.96 9.04
C ASP A 345 11.44 -8.35 9.72
N LEU A 346 12.36 -9.24 9.35
CA LEU A 346 12.57 -10.54 10.02
C LEU A 346 13.38 -10.41 11.32
N TYR A 347 14.14 -9.32 11.45
CA TYR A 347 14.81 -8.88 12.67
C TYR A 347 14.47 -7.40 12.95
N GLY A 348 14.06 -7.12 14.18
CA GLY A 348 13.77 -5.77 14.69
C GLY A 348 14.83 -5.27 15.66
N SER A 349 14.61 -4.08 16.23
CA SER A 349 15.53 -3.42 17.17
C SER A 349 15.57 -4.05 18.57
N ASP A 350 14.78 -5.09 18.78
CA ASP A 350 14.69 -5.95 19.95
C ASP A 350 15.71 -7.10 19.95
N THR A 351 16.35 -7.38 18.79
CA THR A 351 17.40 -8.41 18.69
C THR A 351 18.56 -8.17 19.66
N ASN A 352 19.08 -9.28 20.20
CA ASN A 352 20.26 -9.32 21.09
C ASN A 352 21.59 -9.57 20.34
N VAL A 353 21.51 -9.77 19.03
CA VAL A 353 22.66 -9.93 18.11
C VAL A 353 22.42 -9.10 16.84
N THR A 354 23.49 -8.51 16.30
CA THR A 354 23.48 -7.78 15.02
C THR A 354 23.04 -8.67 13.85
N HIS A 355 21.99 -8.25 13.17
CA HIS A 355 21.46 -8.85 11.94
C HIS A 355 20.99 -7.74 11.00
N CYS A 356 20.86 -8.03 9.71
CA CYS A 356 20.13 -7.17 8.77
C CYS A 356 18.62 -7.46 8.83
N MET A 357 17.78 -6.52 8.37
CA MET A 357 16.30 -6.66 8.45
C MET A 357 15.74 -7.84 7.64
N SER A 358 16.43 -8.21 6.56
CA SER A 358 16.01 -9.23 5.60
C SER A 358 17.20 -10.11 5.19
N PRO A 359 17.77 -10.94 6.09
CA PRO A 359 18.99 -11.67 5.79
C PRO A 359 18.70 -12.81 4.81
N TYR A 360 19.54 -12.93 3.77
CA TYR A 360 19.42 -14.00 2.76
C TYR A 360 19.47 -15.38 3.42
N THR A 361 20.49 -15.64 4.24
CA THR A 361 20.57 -16.78 5.16
C THR A 361 21.02 -16.34 6.55
N SER A 362 20.51 -16.96 7.61
CA SER A 362 20.90 -16.71 9.00
C SER A 362 20.77 -18.01 9.81
N SER A 363 21.17 -17.99 11.09
CA SER A 363 20.88 -19.09 12.04
C SER A 363 19.41 -19.06 12.51
N GLY A 364 18.85 -17.86 12.66
CA GLY A 364 17.41 -17.63 12.87
C GLY A 364 16.69 -17.23 11.57
N PRO A 365 15.54 -16.53 11.65
CA PRO A 365 14.66 -16.15 10.54
C PRO A 365 15.35 -15.55 9.29
N SER A 366 15.27 -16.22 8.13
CA SER A 366 15.83 -15.71 6.88
C SER A 366 14.86 -15.71 5.70
N VAL A 367 15.16 -14.87 4.70
CA VAL A 367 14.41 -14.74 3.45
C VAL A 367 14.38 -16.08 2.69
N THR A 368 15.49 -16.81 2.63
CA THR A 368 15.53 -18.10 1.92
C THR A 368 14.74 -19.20 2.62
N GLN A 369 14.72 -19.26 3.96
CA GLN A 369 13.86 -20.19 4.71
C GLN A 369 12.38 -19.87 4.48
N SER A 370 12.01 -18.59 4.53
CA SER A 370 10.64 -18.14 4.29
C SER A 370 10.16 -18.51 2.88
N LEU A 371 10.99 -18.28 1.86
CA LEU A 371 10.64 -18.57 0.46
C LEU A 371 10.63 -20.07 0.13
N ALA A 372 11.52 -20.88 0.73
CA ALA A 372 11.39 -22.33 0.66
C ALA A 372 10.06 -22.78 1.26
N SER A 373 9.76 -22.30 2.47
CA SER A 373 8.57 -22.68 3.24
C SER A 373 7.24 -22.33 2.57
N ILE A 374 7.15 -21.21 1.83
CA ILE A 374 5.94 -20.83 1.07
C ILE A 374 5.85 -21.52 -0.29
N VAL A 375 6.99 -21.83 -0.95
CA VAL A 375 6.99 -22.65 -2.17
C VAL A 375 6.48 -24.07 -1.90
N GLU A 376 6.73 -24.62 -0.71
CA GLU A 376 6.16 -25.90 -0.26
C GLU A 376 4.68 -25.85 0.18
N ASP A 377 4.13 -24.67 0.48
CA ASP A 377 2.70 -24.48 0.80
C ASP A 377 1.85 -24.26 -0.47
N MET A 378 2.49 -23.94 -1.59
CA MET A 378 1.84 -23.46 -2.81
C MET A 378 1.60 -24.57 -3.84
N PRO A 379 0.46 -24.57 -4.56
CA PRO A 379 0.19 -25.57 -5.60
C PRO A 379 1.25 -25.54 -6.72
N PRO A 380 1.53 -26.68 -7.39
CA PRO A 380 2.53 -26.76 -8.45
C PRO A 380 2.39 -25.68 -9.53
N TYR A 381 3.52 -25.20 -10.02
CA TYR A 381 3.65 -24.16 -11.06
C TYR A 381 3.13 -22.75 -10.69
N THR A 382 2.67 -22.51 -9.44
CA THR A 382 2.17 -21.19 -9.01
C THR A 382 3.24 -20.21 -8.50
N THR A 383 4.52 -20.60 -8.47
CA THR A 383 5.62 -19.77 -7.89
C THR A 383 5.75 -18.38 -8.53
N GLN A 384 5.33 -18.22 -9.79
CA GLN A 384 5.29 -16.93 -10.49
C GLN A 384 4.30 -15.92 -9.88
N LYS A 385 3.38 -16.35 -9.00
CA LYS A 385 2.55 -15.45 -8.18
C LYS A 385 3.21 -15.01 -6.88
N ILE A 386 4.33 -15.60 -6.48
CA ILE A 386 5.03 -15.25 -5.23
C ILE A 386 5.89 -14.00 -5.47
N CYS A 387 5.71 -13.00 -4.62
CA CYS A 387 6.65 -11.88 -4.48
C CYS A 387 7.36 -11.99 -3.14
N PHE A 388 8.69 -11.87 -3.14
CA PHE A 388 9.43 -11.64 -1.90
C PHE A 388 9.41 -10.14 -1.58
N SER A 389 9.41 -9.78 -0.29
CA SER A 389 9.54 -8.38 0.13
C SER A 389 10.85 -8.12 0.86
N LEU A 390 11.49 -6.98 0.59
CA LEU A 390 12.69 -6.51 1.28
C LEU A 390 12.46 -5.10 1.83
N SER A 391 13.10 -4.76 2.95
CA SER A 391 13.07 -3.38 3.42
C SER A 391 14.16 -2.53 2.75
N LEU A 392 13.83 -1.27 2.46
CA LEU A 392 14.84 -0.24 2.12
C LEU A 392 15.30 0.55 3.37
N SER A 393 14.76 0.21 4.53
CA SER A 393 15.24 0.68 5.83
C SER A 393 16.54 0.00 6.23
N ALA A 394 17.27 0.66 7.13
CA ALA A 394 18.35 0.07 7.90
C ALA A 394 17.89 -0.26 9.33
N LEU A 395 18.36 -1.39 9.87
CA LEU A 395 18.25 -1.72 11.29
C LEU A 395 19.41 -1.06 12.05
N SER A 396 19.10 -0.24 13.03
CA SER A 396 20.09 0.37 13.92
C SER A 396 20.03 -0.24 15.31
N LEU A 397 21.18 -0.67 15.82
CA LEU A 397 21.31 -1.44 17.06
C LEU A 397 22.42 -0.87 17.94
N ARG A 398 22.15 -0.83 19.26
CA ARG A 398 23.16 -0.40 20.23
C ARG A 398 24.02 -1.59 20.64
N LEU A 399 25.29 -1.58 20.28
CA LEU A 399 26.27 -2.58 20.72
C LEU A 399 26.51 -2.49 22.24
N ILE A 400 26.77 -3.63 22.87
CA ILE A 400 27.20 -3.68 24.29
C ILE A 400 28.63 -3.14 24.41
N GLU A 401 29.54 -3.62 23.57
CA GLU A 401 30.95 -3.26 23.51
C GLU A 401 31.23 -2.35 22.30
N LEU A 402 32.44 -1.78 22.20
CA LEU A 402 32.89 -1.14 20.97
C LEU A 402 33.48 -2.22 20.04
N PRO A 403 33.30 -2.11 18.72
CA PRO A 403 33.96 -3.02 17.79
C PRO A 403 35.49 -2.84 17.81
N PRO A 404 36.28 -3.91 17.66
CA PRO A 404 37.72 -3.78 17.42
C PRO A 404 38.01 -2.96 16.17
N ALA A 405 39.10 -2.17 16.20
CA ALA A 405 39.53 -1.38 15.05
C ALA A 405 39.74 -2.27 13.81
N GLY A 406 39.16 -1.87 12.68
CA GLY A 406 39.21 -2.65 11.43
C GLY A 406 38.31 -3.90 11.38
N ARG A 407 37.55 -4.21 12.44
CA ARG A 407 36.57 -5.31 12.47
C ARG A 407 35.28 -4.89 13.21
N PRO A 408 34.37 -4.13 12.58
CA PRO A 408 33.00 -4.04 13.06
C PRO A 408 32.41 -5.45 13.10
N SER A 409 31.99 -5.89 14.29
CA SER A 409 31.67 -7.29 14.52
C SER A 409 30.24 -7.60 14.06
N ALA A 410 30.13 -8.59 13.17
CA ALA A 410 28.91 -9.28 12.80
C ALA A 410 29.21 -10.80 12.85
N PRO A 411 28.55 -11.58 13.72
CA PRO A 411 27.63 -11.17 14.78
C PRO A 411 28.32 -10.45 15.95
N ALA A 412 27.70 -9.40 16.49
CA ALA A 412 28.03 -8.78 17.77
C ALA A 412 26.80 -8.71 18.69
N ARG A 413 27.03 -8.60 20.01
CA ARG A 413 25.96 -8.51 21.01
C ARG A 413 25.42 -7.09 21.15
N THR A 414 24.10 -6.98 21.18
CA THR A 414 23.36 -5.71 21.22
C THR A 414 22.52 -5.58 22.50
N ARG A 415 22.09 -4.34 22.81
CA ARG A 415 21.19 -4.01 23.90
C ARG A 415 20.11 -3.03 23.42
N GLY A 416 19.23 -3.54 22.56
CA GLY A 416 18.08 -2.80 22.04
C GLY A 416 18.44 -1.81 20.91
N PRO A 417 17.53 -0.85 20.63
CA PRO A 417 17.65 0.06 19.49
C PRO A 417 18.91 0.92 19.56
N GLY A 418 19.48 1.15 18.39
CA GLY A 418 20.45 2.21 18.16
C GLY A 418 19.83 3.61 18.21
N ILE A 419 20.57 4.60 17.72
CA ILE A 419 20.09 5.98 17.61
C ILE A 419 18.94 6.08 16.61
N GLU A 420 18.18 7.16 16.72
CA GLU A 420 17.22 7.56 15.68
C GLU A 420 17.92 8.37 14.58
N GLY A 421 17.41 8.28 13.35
CA GLY A 421 17.84 9.15 12.26
C GLY A 421 17.31 10.59 12.41
N ASN A 422 18.08 11.57 11.95
CA ASN A 422 17.76 13.00 12.07
C ASN A 422 16.41 13.42 11.45
N TYR A 423 15.95 12.68 10.43
CA TYR A 423 14.82 13.02 9.58
C TYR A 423 13.67 12.00 9.70
N THR A 424 13.98 10.72 9.87
CA THR A 424 12.97 9.67 10.16
C THR A 424 12.52 9.71 11.61
N ARG A 425 13.43 10.01 12.55
CA ARG A 425 13.20 10.02 14.01
C ARG A 425 12.63 8.72 14.58
N ILE A 426 12.96 7.59 13.96
CA ILE A 426 12.58 6.26 14.44
C ILE A 426 13.78 5.64 15.18
N LYS A 427 13.64 5.35 16.49
CA LYS A 427 14.71 4.67 17.23
C LYS A 427 14.91 3.26 16.68
N GLY A 428 16.16 2.95 16.33
CA GLY A 428 16.52 1.64 15.79
C GLY A 428 16.17 1.41 14.33
N ARG A 429 15.64 2.40 13.59
CA ARG A 429 15.45 2.32 12.13
C ARG A 429 15.94 3.61 11.47
N MET A 430 16.68 3.50 10.38
CA MET A 430 17.19 4.66 9.62
C MET A 430 16.87 4.52 8.13
N ALA A 431 16.71 5.63 7.42
CA ALA A 431 16.65 5.65 5.97
C ALA A 431 18.05 5.54 5.35
N PHE A 432 18.17 5.07 4.11
CA PHE A 432 19.45 4.95 3.39
C PHE A 432 20.21 6.28 3.32
N TYR A 433 19.51 7.40 3.11
CA TYR A 433 20.08 8.75 3.13
C TYR A 433 20.57 9.22 4.51
N GLU A 434 20.07 8.63 5.60
CA GLU A 434 20.59 8.86 6.95
C GLU A 434 21.79 7.96 7.24
N VAL A 435 21.79 6.72 6.73
CA VAL A 435 22.94 5.81 6.84
C VAL A 435 24.15 6.39 6.11
N CYS A 436 23.99 6.90 4.88
CA CYS A 436 25.12 7.45 4.13
C CYS A 436 25.72 8.70 4.80
N ALA A 437 24.92 9.46 5.56
CA ALA A 437 25.35 10.64 6.33
C ALA A 437 26.14 10.32 7.62
N LEU A 438 26.21 9.06 8.09
CA LEU A 438 27.06 8.67 9.24
C LEU A 438 28.55 8.66 8.84
N GLY A 439 29.33 9.57 9.42
CA GLY A 439 30.72 9.88 9.04
C GLY A 439 31.80 8.91 9.54
N ASP A 440 31.62 7.61 9.32
CA ASP A 440 32.52 6.53 9.78
C ASP A 440 33.35 5.92 8.62
N PRO A 441 34.54 5.34 8.90
CA PRO A 441 35.60 5.12 7.91
C PRO A 441 35.37 3.97 6.90
N GLY A 442 34.17 3.41 6.79
CA GLY A 442 33.85 2.41 5.77
C GLY A 442 32.56 1.65 6.00
N SER A 443 32.10 0.99 4.94
CA SER A 443 30.99 0.04 4.96
C SER A 443 31.48 -1.35 4.58
N PHE A 444 30.92 -2.35 5.25
CA PHE A 444 31.32 -3.75 5.20
C PHE A 444 30.19 -4.58 4.60
N LEU A 445 30.51 -5.65 3.87
CA LEU A 445 29.53 -6.58 3.31
C LEU A 445 29.46 -7.84 4.18
N ASP A 446 28.26 -8.24 4.57
CA ASP A 446 27.99 -9.60 5.05
C ASP A 446 27.56 -10.46 3.85
N PHE A 447 28.37 -11.46 3.51
CA PHE A 447 28.14 -12.35 2.36
C PHE A 447 27.15 -13.49 2.65
N LYS A 448 26.74 -13.70 3.90
CA LYS A 448 25.78 -14.73 4.33
C LYS A 448 24.36 -14.16 4.41
N GLU A 449 24.23 -12.98 4.98
CA GLU A 449 22.99 -12.21 5.04
C GLU A 449 22.76 -11.39 3.76
N ILE A 450 23.80 -11.23 2.93
CA ILE A 450 23.86 -10.43 1.69
C ILE A 450 23.33 -9.02 1.94
N CYS A 451 24.00 -8.28 2.83
CA CYS A 451 23.67 -6.90 3.18
C CYS A 451 24.95 -6.10 3.48
N ALA A 452 24.82 -4.79 3.62
CA ALA A 452 25.90 -3.92 4.09
C ALA A 452 25.73 -3.60 5.58
N TYR A 453 26.83 -3.28 6.28
CA TYR A 453 26.77 -2.73 7.63
C TYR A 453 27.93 -1.76 7.92
N LYS A 454 27.74 -0.87 8.90
CA LYS A 454 28.80 -0.04 9.49
C LYS A 454 28.48 0.33 10.94
N THR A 455 29.41 1.01 11.62
CA THR A 455 29.32 1.34 13.05
C THR A 455 29.73 2.78 13.32
N HIS A 456 28.85 3.57 13.96
CA HIS A 456 29.15 4.89 14.52
C HIS A 456 29.34 4.76 16.04
N GLY A 457 30.58 4.58 16.49
CA GLY A 457 30.89 4.22 17.88
C GLY A 457 30.19 2.93 18.31
N LYS A 458 29.25 3.00 19.26
CA LYS A 458 28.40 1.85 19.67
C LYS A 458 27.12 1.68 18.85
N ASN A 459 26.88 2.51 17.84
CA ASN A 459 25.70 2.41 16.98
C ASN A 459 26.01 1.57 15.74
N TRP A 460 25.66 0.28 15.76
CA TRP A 460 25.75 -0.59 14.59
C TRP A 460 24.53 -0.37 13.69
N VAL A 461 24.74 -0.40 12.37
CA VAL A 461 23.70 -0.17 11.37
C VAL A 461 23.85 -1.19 10.25
N GLY A 462 22.88 -2.09 10.12
CA GLY A 462 22.78 -3.09 9.05
C GLY A 462 21.71 -2.69 8.05
N TYR A 463 22.05 -2.64 6.77
CA TYR A 463 21.27 -1.95 5.74
C TYR A 463 21.46 -2.55 4.35
N GLU A 464 20.57 -2.22 3.42
CA GLU A 464 20.78 -2.56 2.02
C GLU A 464 21.61 -1.50 1.30
N SER A 465 22.62 -1.94 0.57
CA SER A 465 23.39 -1.16 -0.38
C SER A 465 22.96 -1.52 -1.80
N PRO A 466 23.20 -0.67 -2.82
CA PRO A 466 22.86 -1.02 -4.20
C PRO A 466 23.46 -2.37 -4.63
N THR A 467 24.71 -2.67 -4.21
CA THR A 467 25.44 -3.92 -4.48
C THR A 467 24.86 -5.13 -3.75
N SER A 468 24.58 -5.02 -2.44
CA SER A 468 24.00 -6.14 -1.67
C SER A 468 22.58 -6.46 -2.13
N LEU A 469 21.80 -5.41 -2.40
CA LEU A 469 20.42 -5.53 -2.85
C LEU A 469 20.34 -6.15 -4.26
N SER A 470 21.21 -5.75 -5.20
CA SER A 470 21.35 -6.42 -6.50
C SER A 470 21.65 -7.91 -6.32
N SER A 471 22.72 -8.24 -5.58
CA SER A 471 23.14 -9.63 -5.34
C SER A 471 22.02 -10.47 -4.71
N LYS A 472 21.33 -9.92 -3.72
CA LYS A 472 20.22 -10.57 -3.01
C LYS A 472 19.02 -10.81 -3.93
N VAL A 473 18.59 -9.80 -4.67
CA VAL A 473 17.46 -9.89 -5.61
C VAL A 473 17.75 -10.92 -6.71
N SER A 474 18.95 -10.87 -7.32
CA SER A 474 19.39 -11.82 -8.34
C SER A 474 19.39 -13.27 -7.82
N GLU A 475 19.99 -13.49 -6.64
CA GLU A 475 20.05 -14.81 -6.00
C GLU A 475 18.65 -15.37 -5.67
N LEU A 476 17.74 -14.55 -5.14
CA LEU A 476 16.38 -14.98 -4.78
C LEU A 476 15.56 -15.38 -6.01
N PHE A 477 15.62 -14.59 -7.09
CA PHE A 477 14.99 -14.94 -8.36
C PHE A 477 15.58 -16.21 -8.97
N ARG A 478 16.91 -16.31 -9.04
CA ARG A 478 17.65 -17.47 -9.57
C ARG A 478 17.33 -18.76 -8.81
N LYS A 479 17.22 -18.69 -7.49
CA LYS A 479 17.04 -19.85 -6.59
C LYS A 479 15.61 -20.35 -6.53
N PHE A 480 14.62 -19.45 -6.45
CA PHE A 480 13.22 -19.85 -6.19
C PHE A 480 12.30 -19.78 -7.42
N ARG A 481 12.73 -19.18 -8.54
CA ARG A 481 11.90 -19.01 -9.76
C ARG A 481 10.53 -18.39 -9.45
N ILE A 482 10.57 -17.32 -8.67
CA ILE A 482 9.43 -16.48 -8.26
C ILE A 482 9.26 -15.29 -9.20
N GLY A 483 8.07 -14.69 -9.25
CA GLY A 483 7.71 -13.77 -10.34
C GLY A 483 7.93 -12.28 -10.08
N CYS A 484 8.01 -11.85 -8.81
CA CYS A 484 7.93 -10.44 -8.43
C CYS A 484 8.69 -10.10 -7.14
N THR A 485 8.78 -8.80 -6.84
CA THR A 485 9.37 -8.27 -5.60
C THR A 485 8.60 -7.06 -5.06
N ALA A 486 8.67 -6.80 -3.75
CA ALA A 486 7.99 -5.69 -3.08
C ALA A 486 8.91 -4.96 -2.10
N LEU A 487 9.05 -3.64 -2.24
CA LEU A 487 10.01 -2.84 -1.48
C LEU A 487 9.30 -2.00 -0.42
N TRP A 488 9.67 -2.21 0.85
CA TRP A 488 9.05 -1.59 2.01
C TRP A 488 10.02 -0.68 2.79
N ASP A 489 9.98 0.63 2.67
CA ASP A 489 9.12 1.51 1.88
C ASP A 489 10.00 2.48 1.06
N ILE A 490 9.50 2.92 -0.10
CA ILE A 490 10.34 3.61 -1.11
C ILE A 490 10.84 4.99 -0.66
N ASP A 491 10.19 5.56 0.35
CA ASP A 491 10.58 6.81 1.00
C ASP A 491 11.77 6.67 1.96
N MET A 492 12.32 5.46 2.14
CA MET A 492 13.57 5.21 2.86
C MET A 492 14.79 5.15 1.93
N ASP A 493 14.60 5.16 0.61
CA ASP A 493 15.67 5.27 -0.39
C ASP A 493 16.15 6.73 -0.56
N ASP A 494 17.35 6.95 -1.09
CA ASP A 494 17.88 8.29 -1.37
C ASP A 494 17.25 8.89 -2.63
N THR A 495 16.02 9.35 -2.47
CA THR A 495 15.19 9.99 -3.51
C THR A 495 15.75 11.34 -3.97
N LYS A 496 16.66 11.95 -3.20
CA LYS A 496 17.28 13.26 -3.48
C LYS A 496 18.62 13.14 -4.21
N GLY A 497 19.38 12.08 -3.95
CA GLY A 497 20.74 11.86 -4.45
C GLY A 497 21.84 12.39 -3.52
N VAL A 498 21.54 12.62 -2.23
CA VAL A 498 22.51 13.17 -1.26
C VAL A 498 23.68 12.24 -0.95
N CYS A 499 23.52 10.93 -1.17
CA CYS A 499 24.58 9.93 -1.02
C CYS A 499 25.55 9.90 -2.21
N GLY A 500 25.35 10.75 -3.23
CA GLY A 500 26.20 10.81 -4.44
C GLY A 500 26.02 9.64 -5.42
N MET A 501 25.05 8.74 -5.19
CA MET A 501 24.80 7.54 -6.01
C MET A 501 23.73 7.74 -7.09
N GLY A 502 23.33 8.99 -7.35
CA GLY A 502 22.11 9.31 -8.08
C GLY A 502 20.85 9.13 -7.21
N ARG A 503 19.68 9.37 -7.80
CA ARG A 503 18.38 9.29 -7.10
C ARG A 503 17.81 7.88 -7.11
N THR A 504 17.15 7.51 -6.02
CA THR A 504 16.57 6.17 -5.78
C THR A 504 17.53 5.01 -6.07
N PRO A 505 18.77 5.02 -5.52
CA PRO A 505 19.82 4.07 -5.89
C PRO A 505 19.52 2.62 -5.47
N LEU A 506 18.72 2.38 -4.43
CA LEU A 506 18.31 1.03 -4.02
C LEU A 506 17.22 0.48 -4.95
N LEU A 507 16.16 1.25 -5.17
CA LEU A 507 15.09 0.89 -6.12
C LEU A 507 15.65 0.67 -7.54
N ALA A 508 16.64 1.48 -7.95
CA ALA A 508 17.32 1.35 -9.23
C ALA A 508 18.22 0.11 -9.36
N SER A 509 18.72 -0.50 -8.27
CA SER A 509 19.43 -1.78 -8.36
C SER A 509 18.47 -2.96 -8.46
N VAL A 510 17.40 -2.97 -7.64
CA VAL A 510 16.31 -3.97 -7.72
C VAL A 510 15.74 -4.03 -9.14
N TYR A 511 15.42 -2.86 -9.71
CA TYR A 511 14.88 -2.74 -11.06
C TYR A 511 15.76 -3.43 -12.12
N LYS A 512 17.09 -3.22 -12.08
CA LYS A 512 18.04 -3.79 -13.05
C LYS A 512 18.04 -5.32 -13.03
N GLU A 513 18.00 -5.92 -11.84
CA GLU A 513 17.93 -7.37 -11.69
C GLU A 513 16.61 -7.94 -12.21
N VAL A 514 15.48 -7.28 -11.93
CA VAL A 514 14.16 -7.74 -12.39
C VAL A 514 14.06 -7.65 -13.93
N VAL A 515 14.65 -6.62 -14.55
CA VAL A 515 14.79 -6.53 -16.02
C VAL A 515 15.68 -7.64 -16.56
N SER A 516 16.88 -7.84 -15.98
CA SER A 516 17.80 -8.91 -16.37
C SER A 516 17.11 -10.27 -16.34
N PHE A 517 16.48 -10.62 -15.22
CA PHE A 517 15.74 -11.88 -15.04
C PHE A 517 14.54 -12.02 -16.00
N SER A 518 13.83 -10.92 -16.28
CA SER A 518 12.74 -10.86 -17.26
C SER A 518 13.18 -11.22 -18.69
N THR A 519 14.45 -11.01 -19.05
CA THR A 519 14.99 -11.44 -20.35
C THR A 519 15.40 -12.92 -20.37
N GLN A 520 15.80 -13.48 -19.22
CA GLN A 520 16.26 -14.88 -19.11
C GLN A 520 15.10 -15.90 -19.12
N ILE A 521 13.95 -15.57 -18.51
CA ILE A 521 12.74 -16.41 -18.57
C ILE A 521 12.10 -16.40 -19.97
N HIS A 522 12.25 -15.29 -20.70
CA HIS A 522 11.68 -15.11 -22.03
C HIS A 522 12.76 -14.72 -23.05
N PRO A 523 13.63 -15.67 -23.45
CA PRO A 523 14.48 -15.49 -24.62
C PRO A 523 13.61 -15.13 -25.83
N ALA A 524 14.15 -14.29 -26.72
CA ALA A 524 13.42 -13.81 -27.89
C ALA A 524 12.85 -14.98 -28.72
N ALA A 525 11.63 -14.81 -29.23
CA ALA A 525 10.87 -15.89 -29.84
C ALA A 525 11.68 -16.62 -30.93
N VAL A 526 11.70 -17.95 -30.85
CA VAL A 526 12.39 -18.82 -31.82
C VAL A 526 12.03 -18.38 -33.24
N PRO A 527 13.02 -18.10 -34.11
CA PRO A 527 12.74 -17.60 -35.45
C PRO A 527 11.82 -18.58 -36.17
N LYS A 528 10.76 -18.06 -36.80
CA LYS A 528 9.78 -18.89 -37.53
C LYS A 528 10.53 -19.78 -38.51
N LYS A 529 10.38 -21.09 -38.37
CA LYS A 529 10.86 -22.07 -39.33
C LYS A 529 10.29 -21.69 -40.70
N ILE A 530 11.15 -21.32 -41.64
CA ILE A 530 10.76 -21.15 -43.03
C ILE A 530 10.38 -22.55 -43.51
N MET A 531 9.10 -22.74 -43.83
CA MET A 531 8.68 -23.90 -44.61
C MET A 531 8.91 -23.57 -46.08
N LEU A 532 9.79 -24.36 -46.69
CA LEU A 532 9.84 -24.62 -48.12
C LEU A 532 8.95 -25.84 -48.40
#